data_AF-A0A1M5PQ39-F1
#
_entry.id   AF-A0A1M5PQ39-F1
#
_cell.length_a   1.000
_cell.length_b   1.000
_cell.length_c   1.000
_cell.angle_alpha   90.00
_cell.angle_beta   90.00
_cell.angle_gamma   90.00
#
_symmetry.space_group_name_H-M   'P 1'
#
loop_
_entity.id
_entity.type
_entity.pdbx_description
1 polymer ?
#
loop_
_entity_poly.entity_id
_entity_poly.type
_entity_poly.pdbx_seq_one_letter_code
_entity_poly.pdbx_strand_id
1 'polypeptide(L)'
;MRVAKQNLQQPVQRDINPQFQSRLPKILEEICSGLIVIEPAMTEVATQLKEFREYLDFEIAKTQLDISQEEWKAQCNPKKLEADKRWLAKLSALRKDFDLDVMTSPITIIRSMVDRVEEMFGPLN
;
A
#
# COMPACT_ATOMS: atom_id res chain seq x y z
N MET A 1 -47.72 14.36 18.90
CA MET A 1 -46.31 14.36 18.44
C MET A 1 -46.26 13.82 17.03
N ARG A 2 -45.99 14.66 16.02
CA ARG A 2 -45.83 14.25 14.62
C ARG A 2 -44.32 14.12 14.35
N VAL A 3 -43.85 12.91 14.07
CA VAL A 3 -42.47 12.65 13.67
C VAL A 3 -42.32 13.10 12.22
N ALA A 4 -41.41 14.04 11.97
CA ALA A 4 -41.06 14.49 10.64
C ALA A 4 -40.39 13.34 9.87
N LYS A 5 -41.01 12.91 8.76
CA LYS A 5 -40.37 12.02 7.80
C LYS A 5 -39.28 12.83 7.10
N GLN A 6 -38.01 12.58 7.46
CA GLN A 6 -36.88 13.02 6.66
C GLN A 6 -36.96 12.32 5.30
N ASN A 7 -37.29 13.08 4.25
CA ASN A 7 -37.14 12.65 2.87
C ASN A 7 -35.63 12.52 2.60
N LEU A 8 -35.11 11.30 2.69
CA LEU A 8 -33.83 10.95 2.09
C LEU A 8 -34.01 11.09 0.58
N GLN A 9 -33.50 12.19 0.02
CA GLN A 9 -33.44 12.37 -1.44
C GLN A 9 -32.70 11.16 -2.02
N GLN A 10 -33.38 10.36 -2.83
CA GLN A 10 -32.76 9.31 -3.62
C GLN A 10 -31.64 9.93 -4.46
N PRO A 11 -30.48 9.26 -4.60
CA PRO A 11 -29.41 9.77 -5.44
C PRO A 11 -29.97 10.02 -6.84
N VAL A 12 -29.84 11.27 -7.31
CA VAL A 12 -30.27 11.64 -8.65
C VAL A 12 -29.40 10.88 -9.63
N GLN A 13 -29.91 9.79 -10.19
CA GLN A 13 -29.27 9.10 -11.31
C GLN A 13 -29.20 10.09 -12.47
N ARG A 14 -27.99 10.50 -12.81
CA ARG A 14 -27.72 11.37 -13.95
C ARG A 14 -27.35 10.50 -15.13
N ASP A 15 -28.05 10.70 -16.24
CA ASP A 15 -27.72 9.99 -17.48
C ASP A 15 -26.34 10.41 -17.99
N ILE A 16 -25.50 9.42 -18.34
CA ILE A 16 -24.22 9.64 -18.99
C ILE A 16 -24.45 10.14 -20.43
N ASN A 17 -23.55 11.00 -20.91
CA ASN A 17 -23.54 11.42 -22.30
C ASN A 17 -23.50 10.18 -23.24
N PRO A 18 -24.44 10.01 -24.20
CA PRO A 18 -24.54 8.81 -25.04
C PRO A 18 -23.25 8.45 -25.82
N GLN A 19 -22.45 9.45 -26.19
CA GLN A 19 -21.16 9.24 -26.87
C GLN A 19 -20.11 8.62 -25.94
N PHE A 20 -20.19 8.91 -24.64
CA PHE A 20 -19.34 8.30 -23.62
C PHE A 20 -19.92 6.96 -23.16
N GLN A 21 -21.24 6.84 -23.04
CA GLN A 21 -21.92 5.60 -22.63
C GLN A 21 -21.54 4.42 -23.53
N SER A 22 -21.46 4.65 -24.84
CA SER A 22 -21.07 3.61 -25.81
C SER A 22 -19.58 3.25 -25.79
N ARG A 23 -18.72 4.12 -25.25
CA ARG A 23 -17.25 3.92 -25.21
C ARG A 23 -16.73 3.52 -23.84
N LEU A 24 -17.48 3.81 -22.78
CA LEU A 24 -17.13 3.53 -21.39
C LEU A 24 -16.80 2.06 -21.14
N PRO A 25 -17.59 1.09 -21.65
CA PRO A 25 -17.26 -0.33 -21.48
C PRO A 25 -15.88 -0.67 -22.04
N LYS A 26 -15.58 -0.21 -23.26
CA LYS A 26 -14.28 -0.44 -23.90
C LYS A 26 -13.12 0.22 -23.16
N ILE A 27 -13.30 1.46 -22.69
CA ILE A 27 -12.27 2.18 -21.93
C ILE A 27 -11.96 1.45 -20.63
N LEU A 28 -12.99 0.96 -19.93
CA LEU A 28 -12.83 0.22 -18.68
C LEU A 28 -12.24 -1.17 -18.92
N GLU A 29 -12.64 -1.86 -19.99
CA GLU A 29 -12.05 -3.13 -20.40
C GLU A 29 -10.55 -2.98 -20.72
N GLU A 30 -10.14 -1.90 -21.40
CA GLU A 30 -8.73 -1.59 -21.67
C GLU A 30 -7.95 -1.31 -20.38
N ILE A 31 -8.55 -0.56 -19.44
CA ILE A 31 -7.97 -0.30 -18.11
C ILE A 31 -7.83 -1.60 -17.32
N CYS A 32 -8.88 -2.41 -17.23
CA CYS A 32 -8.88 -3.70 -16.56
C CYS A 32 -7.88 -4.68 -17.18
N SER A 33 -7.78 -4.73 -18.51
CA SER A 33 -6.80 -5.56 -19.21
C SER A 33 -5.36 -5.13 -18.89
N GLY A 34 -5.12 -3.82 -18.82
CA GLY A 34 -3.82 -3.29 -18.38
C GLY A 34 -3.51 -3.65 -16.93
N LEU A 35 -4.51 -3.56 -16.04
CA LEU A 35 -4.38 -3.95 -14.64
C LEU A 35 -4.09 -5.44 -14.47
N ILE A 36 -4.74 -6.32 -15.23
CA ILE A 36 -4.49 -7.78 -15.19
C ILE A 36 -3.02 -8.13 -15.44
N VAL A 37 -2.32 -7.36 -16.28
CA VAL A 37 -0.88 -7.59 -16.54
C VAL A 37 0.00 -6.97 -15.45
N ILE A 38 -0.38 -5.79 -14.95
CA ILE A 38 0.41 -5.05 -13.95
C ILE A 38 0.26 -5.66 -12.54
N GLU A 39 -0.91 -6.19 -12.22
CA GLU A 39 -1.25 -6.72 -10.89
C GLU A 39 -0.38 -7.90 -10.45
N PRO A 40 -0.14 -8.95 -11.25
CA PRO A 40 0.76 -10.03 -10.89
C PRO A 40 2.19 -9.54 -10.66
N ALA A 41 2.70 -8.68 -11.54
CA ALA A 41 4.05 -8.12 -11.41
C ALA A 41 4.18 -7.25 -10.15
N MET A 42 3.15 -6.44 -9.85
CA MET A 42 3.09 -5.66 -8.63
C MET A 42 2.97 -6.53 -7.38
N THR A 43 2.25 -7.65 -7.45
CA THR A 43 2.13 -8.62 -6.35
C THR A 43 3.44 -9.35 -6.09
N GLU A 44 4.16 -9.72 -7.15
CA GLU A 44 5.49 -10.32 -7.07
C GLU A 44 6.49 -9.35 -6.43
N VAL A 45 6.54 -8.10 -6.93
CA VAL A 45 7.38 -7.05 -6.34
C VAL A 45 6.97 -6.76 -4.89
N ALA A 46 5.68 -6.69 -4.57
CA ALA A 46 5.21 -6.49 -3.20
C ALA A 46 5.63 -7.64 -2.27
N THR A 47 5.63 -8.89 -2.78
CA THR A 47 6.11 -10.06 -2.03
C THR A 47 7.60 -9.94 -1.75
N GLN A 48 8.41 -9.63 -2.77
CA GLN A 48 9.86 -9.44 -2.62
C GLN A 48 10.20 -8.26 -1.69
N LEU A 49 9.46 -7.15 -1.79
CA LEU A 49 9.60 -6.00 -0.89
C LEU A 49 9.25 -6.36 0.55
N LYS A 50 8.20 -7.17 0.75
CA LYS A 50 7.82 -7.66 2.08
C LYS A 50 8.90 -8.56 2.67
N GLU A 51 9.43 -9.51 1.90
CA GLU A 51 10.54 -10.38 2.33
C GLU A 51 11.78 -9.56 2.71
N PHE A 52 12.13 -8.57 1.89
CA PHE A 52 13.26 -7.68 2.18
C PHE A 52 13.03 -6.83 3.44
N ARG A 53 11.79 -6.37 3.66
CA ARG A 53 11.40 -5.65 4.88
C ARG A 53 11.54 -6.52 6.13
N GLU A 54 11.08 -7.77 6.06
CA GLU A 54 11.23 -8.75 7.15
C GLU A 54 12.71 -9.04 7.44
N TYR A 55 13.54 -9.16 6.40
CA TYR A 55 14.99 -9.27 6.55
C TYR A 55 15.61 -8.05 7.26
N LEU A 56 15.22 -6.83 6.87
CA LEU A 56 15.70 -5.62 7.53
C LEU A 56 15.26 -5.55 8.99
N ASP A 57 14.02 -5.91 9.30
CA ASP A 57 13.51 -5.96 10.67
C ASP A 57 14.30 -6.97 11.53
N PHE A 58 14.63 -8.14 10.96
CA PHE A 58 15.46 -9.14 11.61
C PHE A 58 16.88 -8.61 11.89
N GLU A 59 17.57 -8.04 10.91
CA GLU A 59 18.94 -7.53 11.08
C GLU A 59 18.99 -6.34 12.05
N ILE A 60 17.95 -5.50 12.08
CA ILE A 60 17.78 -4.44 13.10
C ILE A 60 17.71 -5.06 14.50
N ALA A 61 16.82 -6.03 14.71
CA ALA A 61 16.63 -6.68 16.01
C ALA A 61 17.90 -7.39 16.48
N LYS A 62 18.59 -8.09 15.58
CA LYS A 62 19.88 -8.74 15.83
C LYS A 62 20.94 -7.72 16.23
N THR A 63 21.09 -6.63 15.47
CA THR A 63 22.09 -5.59 15.78
C THR A 63 21.80 -4.90 17.12
N GLN A 64 20.52 -4.66 17.45
CA GLN A 64 20.13 -4.14 18.77
C GLN A 64 20.50 -5.08 19.90
N LEU A 65 20.31 -6.40 19.70
CA LEU A 65 20.72 -7.40 20.66
C LEU A 65 22.24 -7.43 20.83
N ASP A 66 23.01 -7.38 19.74
CA ASP A 66 24.47 -7.37 19.77
C ASP A 66 25.01 -6.14 20.51
N ILE A 67 24.44 -4.96 20.27
CA ILE A 67 24.75 -3.73 21.03
C ILE A 67 24.46 -3.95 22.51
N SER A 68 23.25 -4.43 22.83
CA SER A 68 22.83 -4.65 24.22
C SER A 68 23.76 -5.64 24.92
N GLN A 69 24.13 -6.75 24.28
CA GLN A 69 25.06 -7.70 24.85
C GLN A 69 26.45 -7.10 25.08
N GLU A 70 26.95 -6.31 24.14
CA GLU A 70 28.25 -5.65 24.25
C GLU A 70 28.28 -4.60 25.37
N GLU A 71 27.20 -3.85 25.58
CA GLU A 71 27.06 -2.89 26.69
C GLU A 71 27.10 -3.56 28.07
N TRP A 72 26.64 -4.82 28.17
CA TRP A 72 26.59 -5.57 29.43
C TRP A 72 27.86 -6.39 29.70
N LYS A 73 28.81 -6.44 28.76
CA LYS A 73 30.10 -7.13 28.98
C LYS A 73 30.94 -6.37 30.00
N ALA A 74 31.58 -7.13 30.90
CA ALA A 74 32.50 -6.60 31.91
C ALA A 74 33.68 -5.80 31.29
N GLN A 75 34.08 -6.15 30.08
CA GLN A 75 34.95 -5.34 29.23
C GLN A 75 34.21 -5.02 27.92
N CYS A 76 33.58 -3.85 27.88
CA CYS A 76 32.95 -3.32 26.69
C CYS A 76 34.00 -2.85 25.67
N ASN A 77 33.80 -3.17 24.39
CA ASN A 77 34.61 -2.62 23.29
C ASN A 77 33.93 -1.37 22.69
N PRO A 78 34.39 -0.15 23.04
CA PRO A 78 33.73 1.08 22.60
C PRO A 78 33.78 1.30 21.08
N LYS A 79 34.83 0.81 20.40
CA LYS A 79 34.94 0.95 18.93
C LYS A 79 33.90 0.09 18.22
N LYS A 80 33.68 -1.13 18.72
CA LYS A 80 32.65 -2.04 18.21
C LYS A 80 31.27 -1.45 18.46
N LEU A 81 31.01 -0.97 19.69
CA LEU A 81 29.73 -0.38 20.05
C LEU A 81 29.32 0.78 19.12
N GLU A 82 30.26 1.68 18.84
CA GLU A 82 30.03 2.81 17.93
C GLU A 82 29.80 2.37 16.49
N ALA A 83 30.52 1.33 16.03
CA ALA A 83 30.32 0.76 14.70
C ALA A 83 28.92 0.14 14.58
N ASP A 84 28.50 -0.65 15.56
CA ASP A 84 27.21 -1.32 15.59
C ASP A 84 26.06 -0.31 15.70
N LYS A 85 26.21 0.76 16.49
CA LYS A 85 25.24 1.87 16.56
C LYS A 85 25.08 2.60 15.22
N ARG A 86 26.19 2.86 14.50
CA ARG A 86 26.14 3.45 13.16
C ARG A 86 25.50 2.52 12.15
N TRP A 87 25.78 1.21 12.24
CA TRP A 87 25.16 0.20 11.39
C TRP A 87 23.65 0.12 11.62
N LEU A 88 23.22 0.09 12.88
CA LEU A 88 21.80 0.14 13.25
C LEU A 88 21.10 1.38 12.70
N ALA A 89 21.74 2.55 12.74
CA ALA A 89 21.18 3.78 12.17
C ALA A 89 20.99 3.68 10.66
N LYS A 90 21.93 3.07 9.92
CA LYS A 90 21.80 2.83 8.48
C LYS A 90 20.67 1.86 8.16
N LEU A 91 20.59 0.74 8.86
CA LEU A 91 19.51 -0.24 8.70
C LEU A 91 18.14 0.39 8.98
N SER A 92 18.04 1.18 10.05
CA SER A 92 16.79 1.85 10.43
C SER A 92 16.37 2.92 9.43
N ALA A 93 17.33 3.64 8.84
CA ALA A 93 17.04 4.62 7.78
C ALA A 93 16.53 3.89 6.53
N LEU A 94 17.26 2.86 6.08
CA LEU A 94 16.86 2.06 4.93
C LEU A 94 15.46 1.46 5.13
N ARG A 95 15.18 0.89 6.31
CA ARG A 95 13.88 0.29 6.62
C ARG A 95 12.69 1.26 6.53
N LYS A 96 12.90 2.56 6.78
CA LYS A 96 11.86 3.60 6.62
C LYS A 96 11.53 3.86 5.15
N ASP A 97 12.52 3.75 4.26
CA ASP A 97 12.31 3.92 2.83
C ASP A 97 11.42 2.81 2.23
N PHE A 98 11.23 1.70 2.98
CA PHE A 98 10.41 0.54 2.58
C PHE A 98 9.06 0.43 3.32
N ASP A 99 8.55 1.48 3.99
CA ASP A 99 7.19 1.42 4.54
C ASP A 99 6.12 1.49 3.43
N LEU A 100 5.34 0.42 3.37
CA LEU A 100 4.49 -0.04 2.25
C LEU A 100 3.29 0.84 1.89
N ASP A 101 2.90 1.81 2.74
CA ASP A 101 1.77 2.72 2.45
C ASP A 101 2.04 3.61 1.22
N VAL A 102 3.32 3.82 0.88
CA VAL A 102 3.74 4.62 -0.28
C VAL A 102 3.84 3.79 -1.57
N MET A 103 4.10 2.48 -1.50
CA MET A 103 4.49 1.68 -2.67
C MET A 103 3.35 0.90 -3.34
N THR A 104 2.18 0.76 -2.70
CA THR A 104 1.09 -0.11 -3.19
C THR A 104 -0.17 0.63 -3.66
N SER A 105 -0.18 1.97 -3.60
CA SER A 105 -1.38 2.79 -3.81
C SER A 105 -1.94 2.92 -5.25
N PRO A 106 -1.35 2.46 -6.37
CA PRO A 106 -2.01 2.61 -7.68
C PRO A 106 -3.20 1.65 -7.87
N ILE A 107 -3.04 0.35 -7.57
CA ILE A 107 -4.01 -0.68 -7.98
C ILE A 107 -5.25 -0.68 -7.10
N THR A 108 -5.09 -0.61 -5.78
CA THR A 108 -6.23 -0.56 -4.83
C THR A 108 -7.08 0.68 -5.04
N ILE A 109 -6.44 1.82 -5.35
CA ILE A 109 -7.14 3.06 -5.67
C ILE A 109 -7.90 2.92 -6.99
N ILE A 110 -7.26 2.42 -8.07
CA ILE A 110 -7.92 2.26 -9.36
C ILE A 110 -9.08 1.25 -9.30
N ARG A 111 -8.91 0.10 -8.62
CA ARG A 111 -10.02 -0.84 -8.37
C ARG A 111 -11.17 -0.19 -7.63
N SER A 112 -10.87 0.54 -6.54
CA SER A 112 -11.91 1.29 -5.81
C SER A 112 -12.59 2.37 -6.68
N MET A 113 -11.90 2.92 -7.69
CA MET A 113 -12.48 3.87 -8.63
C MET A 113 -13.42 3.17 -9.62
N VAL A 114 -13.04 1.98 -10.11
CA VAL A 114 -13.90 1.14 -10.96
C VAL A 114 -15.15 0.72 -10.18
N ASP A 115 -14.98 0.23 -8.95
CA ASP A 115 -16.10 -0.14 -8.06
C ASP A 115 -17.07 1.03 -7.86
N ARG A 116 -16.55 2.24 -7.60
CA ARG A 116 -17.38 3.46 -7.45
C ARG A 116 -18.10 3.88 -8.74
N VAL A 117 -17.49 3.63 -9.90
CA VAL A 117 -18.11 3.92 -11.21
C VAL A 117 -19.25 2.93 -11.46
N GLU A 118 -19.06 1.65 -11.18
CA GLU A 118 -20.12 0.63 -11.26
C GLU A 118 -21.25 0.88 -10.26
N GLU A 119 -20.94 1.30 -9.03
CA GLU A 119 -21.94 1.71 -8.03
C GLU A 119 -22.78 2.91 -8.50
N MET A 120 -22.18 3.86 -9.21
CA MET A 120 -22.84 5.10 -9.63
C MET A 120 -23.69 4.92 -10.90
N PHE A 121 -23.26 4.07 -11.84
CA PHE A 121 -23.87 3.95 -13.17
C PHE A 121 -24.49 2.57 -13.46
N GLY A 122 -24.35 1.60 -12.54
CA GLY A 122 -24.80 0.23 -12.71
C GLY A 122 -23.75 -0.68 -13.36
N PRO A 123 -23.99 -2.01 -13.36
CA PRO A 123 -23.07 -2.97 -13.95
C PRO A 123 -22.92 -2.73 -15.46
N LEU A 124 -21.67 -2.68 -15.90
CA LEU A 124 -21.28 -2.49 -17.29
C LEU A 124 -21.32 -3.87 -17.97
N ASN A 125 -22.47 -4.21 -18.55
CA ASN A 125 -22.63 -5.43 -19.36
C ASN A 125 -21.97 -5.31 -20.73
#